data_AF-A0A7X8HQW7-F1
#
_entry.id   AF-A0A7X8HQW7-F1
#
_cell.length_a   1.000
_cell.length_b   1.000
_cell.length_c   1.000
_cell.angle_alpha   90.00
_cell.angle_beta   90.00
_cell.angle_gamma   90.00
#
_symmetry.space_group_name_H-M   'P 1'
#
loop_
_entity.id
_entity.type
_entity.pdbx_description
1 polymer ?
#
loop_
_entity_poly.entity_id
_entity_poly.type
_entity_poly.pdbx_seq_one_letter_code
_entity_poly.pdbx_strand_id
1 'polypeptide(L)'
;MPGEVQDDDPIRFEAKLCDVFKECNRVLKNKASLIFTYHHSRVDGWVSVYNAIRDSGLRIIQVIPIKADMSISVSIQAARTPINYNLVFICKKHSAGEVEACSIDEATEGIRRTLEKMSKKELSFSKGDRTVLLYGHALKYLSSKRIINTSTDGIEEVINSLLSNGQLSELI
;
A
#
# COMPACT_ATOMS: atom_id res chain seq x y z
N MET A 1 12.64 -18.30 12.25
CA MET A 1 13.51 -18.11 13.44
C MET A 1 12.73 -17.44 14.57
N PRO A 2 13.09 -17.59 15.86
CA PRO A 2 12.44 -16.84 16.94
C PRO A 2 12.54 -15.32 16.68
N GLY A 3 11.41 -14.61 16.74
CA GLY A 3 11.35 -13.17 16.48
C GLY A 3 11.28 -12.74 15.01
N GLU A 4 11.23 -13.69 14.06
CA GLU A 4 11.07 -13.39 12.65
C GLU A 4 9.63 -12.95 12.33
N VAL A 5 9.52 -11.77 11.70
CA VAL A 5 8.23 -11.17 11.31
C VAL A 5 7.61 -11.91 10.12
N GLN A 6 8.43 -12.32 9.14
CA GLN A 6 7.95 -13.07 7.97
C GLN A 6 7.23 -14.35 8.43
N ASP A 7 6.00 -14.52 7.97
CA ASP A 7 5.13 -15.65 8.29
C ASP A 7 4.18 -15.89 7.13
N ASP A 8 3.98 -17.16 6.76
CA ASP A 8 3.09 -17.54 5.66
C ASP A 8 1.60 -17.40 6.05
N ASP A 9 1.33 -17.33 7.36
CA ASP A 9 0.00 -17.06 7.89
C ASP A 9 -0.22 -15.55 8.03
N PRO A 10 -1.21 -14.98 7.30
CA PRO A 10 -1.41 -13.53 7.25
C PRO A 10 -1.81 -12.94 8.62
N ILE A 11 -2.44 -13.72 9.51
CA ILE A 11 -2.85 -13.25 10.83
C ILE A 11 -1.62 -13.15 11.74
N ARG A 12 -0.73 -14.15 11.71
CA ARG A 12 0.52 -14.08 12.47
C ARG A 12 1.46 -13.01 11.92
N PHE A 13 1.55 -12.89 10.60
CA PHE A 13 2.32 -11.82 9.95
C PHE A 13 1.81 -10.43 10.38
N GLU A 14 0.49 -10.20 10.32
CA GLU A 14 -0.14 -8.95 10.76
C GLU A 14 0.20 -8.63 12.22
N ALA A 15 0.03 -9.58 13.13
CA ALA A 15 0.29 -9.37 14.56
C ALA A 15 1.76 -8.99 14.82
N LYS A 16 2.70 -9.74 14.25
CA LYS A 16 4.15 -9.48 14.41
C LYS A 16 4.55 -8.13 13.81
N LEU A 17 4.01 -7.78 12.64
CA LEU A 17 4.30 -6.51 11.99
C LEU A 17 3.69 -5.32 12.77
N CYS A 18 2.50 -5.51 13.33
CA CYS A 18 1.84 -4.52 14.19
C CYS A 18 2.70 -4.22 15.42
N ASP A 19 3.31 -5.22 16.04
CA ASP A 19 4.21 -5.02 17.19
C ASP A 19 5.45 -4.20 16.82
N VAL A 20 6.05 -4.45 15.65
CA VAL A 20 7.15 -3.62 15.12
C VAL A 20 6.67 -2.18 14.92
N PHE A 21 5.53 -1.97 14.28
CA PHE A 21 5.03 -0.63 14.02
C PHE A 21 4.59 0.11 15.29
N LYS A 22 4.09 -0.57 16.32
CA LYS A 22 3.82 0.03 17.63
C LYS A 22 5.10 0.55 18.27
N GLU A 23 6.17 -0.22 18.19
CA GLU A 23 7.47 0.22 18.69
C GLU A 23 8.02 1.40 17.88
N CYS A 24 7.89 1.36 16.55
CA CYS A 24 8.20 2.50 15.70
C CYS A 24 7.38 3.74 16.10
N ASN A 25 6.08 3.60 16.34
CA ASN A 25 5.23 4.69 16.79
C ASN A 25 5.73 5.24 18.13
N ARG A 26 6.03 4.38 19.11
CA ARG A 26 6.51 4.78 20.43
C ARG A 26 7.74 5.68 20.35
N VAL A 27 8.72 5.33 19.52
CA VAL A 27 10.00 6.06 19.41
C VAL A 27 9.99 7.23 18.42
N LEU A 28 9.06 7.26 17.46
CA LEU A 28 8.98 8.30 16.43
C LEU A 28 8.62 9.66 17.04
N LYS A 29 9.29 10.74 16.61
CA LYS A 29 8.90 12.12 16.98
C LYS A 29 7.53 12.45 16.38
N ASN A 30 6.74 13.29 17.05
CA ASN A 30 5.35 13.58 16.65
C ASN A 30 5.18 14.08 15.20
N LYS A 31 6.15 14.83 14.66
CA LYS A 31 6.11 15.36 13.29
C LYS A 31 6.94 14.55 12.27
N ALA A 32 7.61 13.48 12.70
CA ALA A 32 8.40 12.63 11.83
C ALA A 32 7.52 11.61 11.10
N SER A 33 8.06 11.00 10.04
CA SER A 33 7.39 9.96 9.26
C SER A 33 8.10 8.63 9.45
N LEU A 34 7.33 7.54 9.54
CA LEU A 34 7.82 6.19 9.29
C LEU A 34 7.75 5.93 7.78
N ILE A 35 8.84 5.49 7.18
CA ILE A 35 8.93 5.21 5.74
C ILE A 35 9.43 3.79 5.56
N PHE A 36 8.72 2.99 4.77
CA PHE A 36 9.12 1.63 4.44
C PHE A 36 8.66 1.27 3.03
N THR A 37 9.28 0.26 2.44
CA THR A 37 8.87 -0.30 1.16
C THR A 37 8.12 -1.60 1.35
N TYR A 38 7.06 -1.81 0.57
CA TYR A 38 6.31 -3.06 0.57
C TYR A 38 5.72 -3.35 -0.81
N HIS A 39 5.63 -4.64 -1.13
CA HIS A 39 4.82 -5.17 -2.21
C HIS A 39 4.34 -6.56 -1.81
N HIS A 40 3.20 -6.98 -2.33
CA HIS A 40 2.74 -8.36 -2.20
C HIS A 40 1.90 -8.75 -3.41
N SER A 41 1.94 -10.03 -3.78
CA SER A 41 1.16 -10.58 -4.88
C SER A 41 -0.28 -10.98 -4.51
N ARG A 42 -0.63 -10.96 -3.22
CA ARG A 42 -1.90 -11.50 -2.69
C ARG A 42 -2.58 -10.44 -1.85
N VAL A 43 -3.91 -10.43 -1.90
CA VAL A 43 -4.76 -9.45 -1.20
C VAL A 43 -4.64 -9.52 0.32
N ASP A 44 -4.50 -10.71 0.89
CA ASP A 44 -4.31 -10.92 2.33
C ASP A 44 -3.05 -10.21 2.86
N GLY A 45 -1.95 -10.21 2.12
CA GLY A 45 -0.76 -9.44 2.46
C GLY A 45 -1.01 -7.92 2.51
N TRP A 46 -1.94 -7.40 1.70
CA TRP A 46 -2.34 -5.99 1.73
C TRP A 46 -3.29 -5.68 2.89
N VAL A 47 -4.17 -6.61 3.24
CA VAL A 47 -5.00 -6.54 4.45
C VAL A 47 -4.11 -6.48 5.69
N SER A 48 -3.18 -7.43 5.83
CA SER A 48 -2.27 -7.54 6.97
C SER A 48 -1.45 -6.26 7.18
N VAL A 49 -0.86 -5.70 6.11
CA VAL A 49 -0.06 -4.48 6.24
C VAL A 49 -0.91 -3.27 6.62
N TYR A 50 -2.13 -3.15 6.09
CA TYR A 50 -3.03 -2.05 6.43
C TYR A 50 -3.47 -2.10 7.89
N ASN A 51 -3.93 -3.26 8.35
CA ASN A 51 -4.36 -3.46 9.73
C ASN A 51 -3.20 -3.22 10.69
N ALA A 52 -2.00 -3.76 10.41
CA ALA A 52 -0.80 -3.50 11.21
C ALA A 52 -0.45 -2.00 11.32
N ILE A 53 -0.48 -1.25 10.20
CA ILE A 53 -0.25 0.21 10.22
C ILE A 53 -1.29 0.88 11.11
N ARG A 54 -2.57 0.61 10.89
CA ARG A 54 -3.66 1.28 11.60
C ARG A 54 -3.65 0.97 13.09
N ASP A 55 -3.51 -0.31 13.47
CA ASP A 55 -3.53 -0.76 14.87
C ASP A 55 -2.28 -0.36 15.65
N SER A 56 -1.20 0.01 14.95
CA SER A 56 -0.04 0.68 15.56
C SER A 56 -0.23 2.18 15.83
N GLY A 57 -1.39 2.74 15.49
CA GLY A 57 -1.68 4.17 15.64
C GLY A 57 -0.98 5.04 14.58
N LEU A 58 -0.61 4.46 13.44
CA LEU A 58 -0.06 5.17 12.29
C LEU A 58 -1.15 5.34 11.21
N ARG A 59 -0.96 6.32 10.33
CA ARG A 59 -1.80 6.55 9.13
C ARG A 59 -0.94 6.73 7.90
N ILE A 60 -1.43 6.28 6.75
CA ILE A 60 -0.78 6.44 5.44
C ILE A 60 -1.11 7.83 4.90
N ILE A 61 -0.08 8.63 4.61
CA ILE A 61 -0.23 9.96 4.00
C ILE A 61 0.14 9.95 2.53
N GLN A 62 1.08 9.09 2.12
CA GLN A 62 1.52 9.01 0.74
C GLN A 62 2.00 7.61 0.38
N VAL A 63 1.76 7.25 -0.87
CA VAL A 63 2.29 6.05 -1.52
C VAL A 63 3.02 6.48 -2.77
N ILE A 64 4.23 5.97 -2.98
CA ILE A 64 5.07 6.31 -4.14
C ILE A 64 5.65 5.01 -4.72
N PRO A 65 5.42 4.69 -6.00
CA PRO A 65 6.08 3.54 -6.61
C PRO A 65 7.57 3.83 -6.85
N ILE A 66 8.42 2.84 -6.55
CA ILE A 66 9.86 2.87 -6.80
C ILE A 66 10.29 1.57 -7.48
N LYS A 67 11.16 1.67 -8.48
CA LYS A 67 11.68 0.50 -9.19
C LYS A 67 12.44 -0.40 -8.20
N ALA A 68 12.11 -1.69 -8.18
CA ALA A 68 12.79 -2.65 -7.33
C ALA A 68 14.18 -2.98 -7.89
N ASP A 69 15.19 -3.05 -7.00
CA ASP A 69 16.60 -3.29 -7.36
C ASP A 69 16.81 -4.64 -8.08
N MET A 70 16.03 -5.66 -7.69
CA MET A 70 16.07 -7.00 -8.30
C MET A 70 14.99 -7.25 -9.37
N SER A 71 14.54 -6.22 -10.12
CA SER A 71 13.54 -6.40 -11.20
C SER A 71 13.97 -7.30 -12.37
N ILE A 72 15.14 -7.92 -12.28
CA ILE A 72 15.76 -8.77 -13.31
C ILE A 72 15.97 -10.21 -12.79
N SER A 73 15.52 -10.55 -11.56
CA SER A 73 15.68 -11.93 -11.08
C SER A 73 14.89 -12.91 -11.97
N VAL A 74 15.47 -14.10 -12.20
CA VAL A 74 14.87 -15.16 -13.03
C VAL A 74 13.46 -15.51 -12.52
N SER A 75 13.27 -15.51 -11.20
CA SER A 75 11.98 -15.78 -10.55
C SER A 75 10.92 -14.72 -10.85
N ILE A 76 11.29 -13.43 -10.98
CA ILE A 76 10.36 -12.35 -11.34
C ILE A 76 10.04 -12.39 -12.83
N GLN A 77 11.02 -12.68 -13.69
CA GLN A 77 10.79 -12.81 -15.13
C GLN A 77 9.95 -14.05 -15.49
N ALA A 78 10.08 -15.13 -14.70
CA ALA A 78 9.28 -16.35 -14.85
C ALA A 78 7.85 -16.22 -14.28
N ALA A 79 7.55 -15.15 -13.54
CA ALA A 79 6.22 -14.96 -12.97
C ALA A 79 5.21 -14.61 -14.07
N ARG A 80 4.00 -15.20 -13.99
CA ARG A 80 2.90 -14.90 -14.93
C ARG A 80 2.50 -13.43 -14.93
N THR A 81 2.67 -12.76 -13.78
CA THR A 81 2.40 -11.33 -13.59
C THR A 81 3.58 -10.75 -12.80
N PRO A 82 4.67 -10.33 -13.47
CA PRO A 82 5.85 -9.79 -12.80
C PRO A 82 5.52 -8.55 -11.96
N ILE A 83 6.17 -8.40 -10.82
CA ILE A 83 6.12 -7.19 -10.00
C ILE A 83 7.54 -6.62 -9.97
N ASN A 84 7.72 -5.48 -10.62
CA ASN A 84 9.00 -4.80 -10.80
C ASN A 84 9.12 -3.53 -9.94
N TYR A 85 8.03 -3.09 -9.31
CA TYR A 85 7.99 -1.92 -8.46
C TYR A 85 7.61 -2.29 -7.02
N ASN A 86 8.33 -1.68 -6.07
CA ASN A 86 7.90 -1.58 -4.69
C ASN A 86 7.05 -0.34 -4.51
N LEU A 87 6.25 -0.31 -3.45
CA LEU A 87 5.62 0.91 -2.97
C LEU A 87 6.35 1.42 -1.73
N VAL A 88 6.75 2.69 -1.76
CA VAL A 88 7.18 3.44 -0.58
C VAL A 88 5.92 3.95 0.13
N PHE A 89 5.69 3.46 1.33
CA PHE A 89 4.67 3.97 2.23
C PHE A 89 5.27 5.04 3.12
N ILE A 90 4.63 6.20 3.16
CA ILE A 90 4.94 7.27 4.11
C ILE A 90 3.81 7.30 5.13
N CYS A 91 4.15 7.02 6.38
CA CYS A 91 3.22 6.94 7.50
C CYS A 91 3.55 7.99 8.58
N LYS A 92 2.52 8.53 9.24
CA LYS A 92 2.67 9.44 10.38
C LYS A 92 1.87 8.92 11.56
N LYS A 93 2.19 9.39 12.77
CA LYS A 93 1.34 9.18 13.93
C LYS A 93 -0.06 9.72 13.68
N HIS A 94 -1.06 9.00 14.17
CA HIS A 94 -2.41 9.51 14.23
C HIS A 94 -2.47 10.64 15.27
N SER A 95 -2.75 11.87 14.83
CA SER A 95 -2.96 13.02 15.71
C SER A 95 -4.45 13.35 15.78
N ALA A 96 -4.93 13.69 16.98
CA ALA A 96 -6.30 14.17 17.16
C ALA A 96 -6.46 15.50 16.40
N GLY A 97 -7.51 15.59 15.56
CA GLY A 97 -7.85 16.81 14.82
C GLY A 97 -7.35 16.88 13.37
N GLU A 98 -6.42 16.01 12.93
CA GLU A 98 -6.04 15.94 11.52
C GLU A 98 -7.05 15.10 10.73
N VAL A 99 -7.94 15.77 9.98
CA VAL A 99 -8.89 15.14 9.06
C VAL A 99 -8.53 15.57 7.64
N GLU A 100 -7.67 14.79 6.98
CA GLU A 100 -7.51 14.82 5.53
C GLU A 100 -8.23 13.59 4.97
N ALA A 101 -9.56 13.65 4.90
CA ALA A 101 -10.34 12.61 4.26
C ALA A 101 -10.20 12.79 2.74
N CYS A 102 -9.66 11.79 2.06
CA CYS A 102 -9.54 11.81 0.61
C CYS A 102 -10.86 11.36 -0.01
N SER A 103 -11.32 12.02 -1.07
CA SER A 103 -12.44 11.51 -1.88
C SER A 103 -11.99 10.36 -2.78
N ILE A 104 -12.94 9.56 -3.26
CA ILE A 104 -12.63 8.48 -4.20
C ILE A 104 -12.10 9.05 -5.53
N ASP A 105 -12.57 10.23 -5.95
CA ASP A 105 -12.11 10.94 -7.14
C ASP A 105 -10.65 11.40 -6.98
N GLU A 106 -10.30 11.96 -5.83
CA GLU A 106 -8.93 12.39 -5.52
C GLU A 106 -7.97 11.20 -5.48
N ALA A 107 -8.40 10.06 -4.93
CA ALA A 107 -7.63 8.83 -4.90
C ALA A 107 -7.40 8.30 -6.32
N THR A 108 -8.46 8.24 -7.14
CA THR A 108 -8.45 7.80 -8.54
C THR A 108 -7.53 8.68 -9.39
N GLU A 109 -7.66 9.99 -9.26
CA GLU A 109 -6.80 10.95 -9.96
C GLU A 109 -5.34 10.88 -9.47
N GLY A 110 -5.11 10.54 -8.20
CA GLY A 110 -3.79 10.21 -7.68
C GLY A 110 -3.12 9.06 -8.41
N ILE A 111 -3.87 8.00 -8.72
CA ILE A 111 -3.37 6.85 -9.49
C ILE A 111 -3.07 7.27 -10.93
N ARG A 112 -4.02 7.93 -11.60
CA ARG A 112 -3.85 8.40 -12.98
C ARG A 112 -2.60 9.26 -13.15
N ARG A 113 -2.43 10.29 -12.31
CA ARG A 113 -1.24 11.14 -12.33
C ARG A 113 0.06 10.37 -12.11
N THR A 114 0.03 9.32 -11.29
CA THR A 114 1.21 8.48 -11.07
C THR A 114 1.55 7.68 -12.33
N LEU A 115 0.57 7.04 -12.95
CA LEU A 115 0.75 6.31 -14.21
C LEU A 115 1.22 7.21 -15.35
N GLU A 116 0.62 8.40 -15.50
CA GLU A 116 1.04 9.38 -16.50
C GLU A 116 2.48 9.87 -16.29
N LYS A 117 2.86 10.18 -15.04
CA LYS A 117 4.22 10.60 -14.71
C LYS A 117 5.25 9.53 -15.03
N MET A 118 4.92 8.26 -14.81
CA MET A 118 5.80 7.14 -15.12
C MET A 118 5.92 6.92 -16.63
N SER A 119 4.78 6.96 -17.35
CA SER A 119 4.74 6.88 -18.81
C SER A 119 5.59 7.97 -19.47
N LYS A 120 5.49 9.23 -19.00
CA LYS A 120 6.32 10.37 -19.49
C LYS A 120 7.82 10.18 -19.27
N LYS A 121 8.23 9.29 -18.36
CA LYS A 121 9.63 8.95 -18.08
C LYS A 121 10.08 7.68 -18.79
N GLU A 122 9.28 7.18 -19.74
CA GLU A 122 9.51 5.91 -20.45
C GLU A 122 9.61 4.70 -19.50
N LEU A 123 9.04 4.83 -18.30
CA LEU A 123 8.96 3.78 -17.31
C LEU A 123 7.67 2.99 -17.53
N SER A 124 7.78 1.76 -18.04
CA SER A 124 6.64 0.88 -18.22
C SER A 124 6.23 0.21 -16.91
N PHE A 125 4.92 0.10 -16.70
CA PHE A 125 4.32 -0.67 -15.62
C PHE A 125 3.68 -1.92 -16.22
N SER A 126 4.08 -3.09 -15.72
CA SER A 126 3.38 -4.34 -16.00
C SER A 126 1.99 -4.35 -15.34
N LYS A 127 1.17 -5.35 -15.67
CA LYS A 127 -0.11 -5.57 -14.99
C LYS A 127 0.06 -5.76 -13.48
N GLY A 128 1.13 -6.43 -13.05
CA GLY A 128 1.45 -6.60 -11.63
C GLY A 128 1.76 -5.27 -10.95
N ASP A 129 2.55 -4.43 -11.62
CA ASP A 129 2.92 -3.10 -11.10
C ASP A 129 1.69 -2.18 -10.95
N ARG A 130 0.78 -2.20 -11.93
CA ARG A 130 -0.48 -1.45 -11.87
C ARG A 130 -1.38 -1.96 -10.74
N THR A 131 -1.46 -3.28 -10.57
CA THR A 131 -2.20 -3.91 -9.48
C THR A 131 -1.64 -3.50 -8.12
N VAL A 132 -0.33 -3.58 -7.94
CA VAL A 132 0.36 -3.16 -6.70
C VAL A 132 0.09 -1.68 -6.42
N LEU A 133 0.21 -0.80 -7.42
CA LEU A 133 -0.10 0.62 -7.29
C LEU A 133 -1.56 0.85 -6.83
N LEU A 134 -2.51 0.11 -7.42
CA LEU A 134 -3.92 0.19 -7.06
C LEU A 134 -4.16 -0.19 -5.59
N TYR A 135 -3.57 -1.30 -5.12
CA TYR A 135 -3.63 -1.68 -3.69
C TYR A 135 -3.07 -0.59 -2.79
N GLY A 136 -1.89 -0.05 -3.11
CA GLY A 136 -1.28 1.04 -2.34
C GLY A 136 -2.20 2.26 -2.19
N HIS A 137 -2.81 2.69 -3.29
CA HIS A 137 -3.76 3.80 -3.26
C HIS A 137 -5.07 3.46 -2.55
N ALA A 138 -5.56 2.23 -2.66
CA ALA A 138 -6.71 1.75 -1.89
C ALA A 138 -6.43 1.82 -0.37
N LEU A 139 -5.24 1.39 0.08
CA LEU A 139 -4.84 1.50 1.48
C LEU A 139 -4.72 2.95 1.95
N LYS A 140 -4.16 3.84 1.11
CA LYS A 140 -4.13 5.29 1.41
C LYS A 140 -5.56 5.84 1.56
N TYR A 141 -6.46 5.47 0.66
CA TYR A 141 -7.86 5.88 0.73
C TYR A 141 -8.54 5.39 2.02
N LEU A 142 -8.44 4.09 2.33
CA LEU A 142 -8.94 3.50 3.58
C LEU A 142 -8.39 4.21 4.81
N SER A 143 -7.08 4.49 4.84
CA SER A 143 -6.44 5.20 5.93
C SER A 143 -6.97 6.63 6.09
N SER A 144 -7.30 7.31 4.99
CA SER A 144 -7.89 8.66 5.01
C SER A 144 -9.33 8.66 5.53
N LYS A 145 -10.08 7.58 5.28
CA LYS A 145 -11.45 7.36 5.75
C LYS A 145 -11.51 6.79 7.17
N ARG A 146 -10.36 6.46 7.77
CA ARG A 146 -10.24 5.85 9.11
C ARG A 146 -11.07 4.56 9.24
N ILE A 147 -11.10 3.75 8.19
CA ILE A 147 -11.80 2.46 8.21
C ILE A 147 -11.13 1.53 9.23
N ILE A 148 -11.94 0.99 10.14
CA ILE A 148 -11.55 0.08 11.22
C ILE A 148 -11.70 -1.35 10.71
N ASN A 149 -10.70 -2.20 10.94
CA ASN A 149 -10.66 -3.64 10.63
C ASN A 149 -11.12 -3.95 9.20
N THR A 150 -10.18 -3.91 8.27
CA THR A 150 -10.46 -4.22 6.88
C THR A 150 -10.29 -5.72 6.63
N SER A 151 -11.21 -6.31 5.85
CA SER A 151 -11.12 -7.66 5.31
C SER A 151 -10.67 -7.62 3.84
N THR A 152 -10.45 -8.80 3.25
CA THR A 152 -10.27 -8.96 1.81
C THR A 152 -11.41 -8.30 1.03
N ASP A 153 -12.66 -8.63 1.36
CA ASP A 153 -13.85 -8.08 0.71
C ASP A 153 -13.89 -6.55 0.80
N GLY A 154 -13.53 -5.98 1.96
CA GLY A 154 -13.51 -4.53 2.15
C GLY A 154 -12.46 -3.81 1.29
N ILE A 155 -11.28 -4.41 1.05
CA ILE A 155 -10.31 -3.86 0.09
C ILE A 155 -10.82 -4.01 -1.34
N GLU A 156 -11.42 -5.16 -1.68
CA GLU A 156 -11.95 -5.40 -3.02
C GLU A 156 -13.07 -4.42 -3.38
N GLU A 157 -13.96 -4.09 -2.44
CA GLU A 157 -14.98 -3.04 -2.63
C GLU A 157 -14.38 -1.67 -2.97
N VAL A 158 -13.31 -1.28 -2.26
CA VAL A 158 -12.60 -0.03 -2.53
C VAL A 158 -11.91 -0.08 -3.89
N ILE A 159 -11.27 -1.20 -4.22
CA ILE A 159 -10.64 -1.40 -5.52
C ILE A 159 -11.66 -1.30 -6.66
N ASN A 160 -12.81 -1.96 -6.53
CA ASN A 160 -13.88 -1.88 -7.51
C ASN A 160 -14.39 -0.44 -7.65
N SER A 161 -14.54 0.28 -6.54
CA SER A 161 -14.91 1.69 -6.55
C SER A 161 -13.88 2.57 -7.27
N LEU A 162 -12.58 2.32 -7.08
CA LEU A 162 -11.51 3.03 -7.80
C LEU A 162 -11.51 2.71 -9.29
N LEU A 163 -11.72 1.44 -9.66
CA LEU A 163 -11.70 0.99 -11.06
C LEU A 163 -12.90 1.50 -11.87
N SER A 164 -14.09 1.50 -11.27
CA SER A 164 -15.30 2.03 -11.89
C SER A 164 -15.28 3.55 -12.01
N ASN A 165 -14.47 4.24 -11.21
CA ASN A 165 -14.37 5.68 -11.24
C ASN A 165 -13.45 6.16 -12.39
N GLY A 166 -13.98 7.08 -13.22
CA GLY A 166 -13.20 7.78 -14.24
C GLY A 166 -12.51 6.88 -15.27
N GLN A 167 -13.04 5.70 -15.57
CA GLN A 167 -12.45 4.74 -16.53
C GLN A 167 -11.03 4.29 -16.17
N LEU A 168 -10.68 4.23 -14.87
CA LEU A 168 -9.36 3.77 -14.44
C LEU A 168 -9.09 2.31 -14.85
N SER A 169 -10.13 1.51 -15.03
CA SER A 169 -10.03 0.12 -15.53
C SER A 169 -9.27 -0.02 -16.85
N GLU A 170 -9.28 0.99 -17.72
CA GLU A 170 -8.54 0.98 -18.99
C GLU A 170 -7.02 1.17 -18.80
N LEU A 171 -6.63 1.64 -17.61
CA LEU A 171 -5.25 1.95 -17.23
C LEU A 171 -4.63 0.94 -16.26
N ILE A 172 -5.33 -0.13 -15.88
CA ILE A 172 -4.87 -1.12 -14.89
C ILE A 172 -4.60 -2.48 -15.53
#